data_AF-K2AHT4-F1
#
_entry.id   AF-K2AHT4-F1
#
_cell.length_a   1.000
_cell.length_b   1.000
_cell.length_c   1.000
_cell.angle_alpha   90.00
_cell.angle_beta   90.00
_cell.angle_gamma   90.00
#
_symmetry.space_group_name_H-M   'P 1'
#
loop_
_entity.id
_entity.type
_entity.pdbx_description
1 polymer ?
#
loop_
_entity_poly.entity_id
_entity_poly.type
_entity_poly.pdbx_seq_one_letter_code
_entity_poly.pdbx_strand_id
1 'polypeptide(L)'
;MLGALGGSVIRGLFKWEACEDPRELGRQVGGAVLMGVGGVVAMGCSVGQGVSAFAALAWSGPVTLAAILVGAYIGLRQLISGYQPD
;
A
#
# COMPACT_ATOMS: atom_id res chain seq x y z
N MET A 1 14.02 4.95 -4.05
CA MET A 1 13.94 6.40 -3.79
C MET A 1 14.64 7.22 -4.87
N LEU A 2 15.96 7.09 -5.08
CA LEU A 2 16.67 7.86 -6.12
C LEU A 2 16.06 7.76 -7.53
N GLY A 3 15.69 6.55 -7.98
CA GLY A 3 15.07 6.37 -9.30
C GLY A 3 13.68 6.99 -9.44
N ALA A 4 12.86 6.95 -8.38
CA ALA A 4 11.56 7.60 -8.36
C ALA A 4 11.70 9.14 -8.35
N LEU A 5 12.67 9.66 -7.58
CA LEU A 5 12.97 11.08 -7.52
C LEU A 5 13.43 11.59 -8.89
N GLY A 6 14.45 10.96 -9.49
CA GLY A 6 14.95 11.32 -10.81
C GLY A 6 13.87 11.19 -11.90
N GLY A 7 13.09 10.11 -11.89
CA GLY A 7 11.98 9.93 -12.83
C GLY A 7 10.89 11.00 -12.71
N SER A 8 10.55 11.41 -11.49
CA SER A 8 9.54 12.46 -11.25
C SER A 8 10.02 13.86 -11.66
N VAL A 9 11.30 14.17 -11.40
CA VAL A 9 11.93 15.44 -11.78
C VAL A 9 12.08 15.55 -13.31
N ILE A 10 12.56 14.50 -13.99
CA ILE A 10 12.70 14.49 -15.46
C ILE A 10 11.34 14.70 -16.15
N ARG A 11 10.26 14.16 -15.57
CA ARG A 11 8.89 14.33 -16.11
C ARG A 11 8.22 15.65 -15.71
N GLY A 12 8.85 16.47 -14.87
CA GLY A 12 8.27 17.73 -14.37
C GLY A 12 7.02 17.54 -13.49
N LEU A 13 6.78 16.33 -12.99
CA LEU A 13 5.61 15.97 -12.17
C LEU A 13 5.86 16.17 -10.67
N PHE A 14 7.05 16.64 -10.30
CA PHE A 14 7.40 16.85 -8.91
C PHE A 14 6.65 18.06 -8.35
N LYS A 15 5.64 17.80 -7.52
CA LYS A 15 4.91 18.82 -6.76
C LYS A 15 5.02 18.44 -5.29
N TRP A 16 5.47 19.38 -4.48
CA TRP A 16 5.56 19.17 -3.04
C TRP A 16 4.16 19.36 -2.45
N GLU A 17 3.56 18.27 -1.98
CA GLU A 17 2.21 18.26 -1.44
C GLU A 17 2.29 17.77 0.01
N ALA A 18 1.83 18.61 0.94
CA ALA A 18 1.69 18.24 2.34
C ALA A 18 0.27 17.74 2.58
N CYS A 19 0.09 16.92 3.62
CA CYS A 19 -1.24 16.47 4.01
C CYS A 19 -2.06 17.68 4.49
N GLU A 20 -3.20 17.92 3.86
CA GLU A 20 -4.02 19.12 4.09
C GLU A 20 -4.75 19.07 5.44
N ASP A 21 -5.03 17.87 5.95
CA ASP A 21 -5.77 17.64 7.20
C ASP A 21 -5.05 16.69 8.18
N PRO A 22 -5.06 16.98 9.50
CA PRO A 22 -4.52 16.08 10.51
C PRO A 22 -5.30 14.76 10.60
N ARG A 23 -6.58 14.77 10.20
CA ARG A 23 -7.42 13.57 10.12
C ARG A 23 -7.00 12.67 8.95
N GLU A 24 -6.62 13.27 7.82
CA GLU A 24 -6.09 12.56 6.65
C GLU A 24 -4.72 11.95 6.98
N LEU A 25 -3.85 12.72 7.63
CA LEU A 25 -2.54 12.25 8.10
C LEU A 25 -2.69 11.06 9.05
N GLY A 26 -3.60 11.16 10.03
CA GLY A 26 -3.86 10.08 10.99
C GLY A 26 -4.35 8.79 10.32
N ARG A 27 -5.22 8.89 9.30
CA ARG A 27 -5.68 7.74 8.52
C ARG A 27 -4.57 7.12 7.68
N GLN A 28 -3.74 7.95 7.05
CA GLN A 28 -2.64 7.49 6.22
C GLN A 28 -1.56 6.81 7.06
N VAL A 29 -1.24 7.36 8.23
CA VAL A 29 -0.32 6.75 9.21
C VAL A 29 -0.91 5.45 9.76
N GLY A 30 -2.21 5.42 10.11
CA GLY A 30 -2.87 4.19 10.55
C GLY A 30 -2.79 3.07 9.52
N GLY A 31 -3.05 3.39 8.24
CA GLY A 31 -2.85 2.46 7.13
C GLY A 31 -1.40 2.00 6.97
N ALA A 32 -0.43 2.91 7.12
CA ALA A 32 0.99 2.58 7.04
C ALA A 32 1.44 1.63 8.15
N VAL A 33 0.94 1.82 9.38
CA VAL A 33 1.21 0.91 10.51
C VAL A 33 0.64 -0.47 10.24
N LEU A 34 -0.62 -0.55 9.79
CA LEU A 34 -1.26 -1.83 9.43
C LEU A 34 -0.51 -2.56 8.32
N MET A 35 -0.04 -1.85 7.28
CA MET A 35 0.82 -2.42 6.23
C MET A 35 2.16 -2.91 6.78
N GLY A 36 2.77 -2.17 7.71
CA GLY A 36 4.03 -2.56 8.36
C GLY A 36 3.88 -3.86 9.14
N VAL A 37 2.86 -3.95 10.00
CA VAL A 37 2.56 -5.17 10.76
C VAL A 37 2.25 -6.34 9.84
N GLY A 38 1.39 -6.12 8.83
CA GLY A 38 1.06 -7.15 7.83
C GLY A 38 2.28 -7.63 7.05
N GLY A 39 3.22 -6.75 6.74
CA GLY A 39 4.47 -7.10 6.04
C GLY A 39 5.40 -8.00 6.86
N VAL A 40 5.44 -7.83 8.18
CA VAL A 40 6.18 -8.73 9.08
C VAL A 40 5.50 -10.09 9.15
N VAL A 41 4.17 -10.12 9.31
CA VAL A 41 3.39 -11.39 9.39
C VAL A 41 3.47 -12.18 8.10
N ALA A 42 3.38 -11.52 6.95
CA ALA A 42 3.50 -12.15 5.63
C ALA A 42 4.94 -12.47 5.22
N MET A 43 5.94 -12.10 6.05
CA MET A 43 7.37 -12.14 5.70
C MET A 43 7.65 -11.56 4.31
N GLY A 44 7.04 -10.40 4.03
CA GLY A 44 7.31 -9.62 2.83
C GLY A 44 6.20 -8.66 2.45
N CYS A 45 6.42 -7.93 1.37
CA CYS A 45 5.50 -6.93 0.84
C CYS A 45 4.88 -7.40 -0.48
N SER A 46 3.97 -6.61 -1.05
CA SER A 46 3.33 -6.89 -2.35
C SER A 46 4.34 -7.11 -3.49
N VAL A 47 5.52 -6.49 -3.43
CA VAL A 47 6.59 -6.73 -4.42
C VAL A 47 7.32 -8.05 -4.13
N GLY A 48 7.73 -8.27 -2.88
CA GLY A 48 8.48 -9.48 -2.49
C GLY A 48 7.65 -10.76 -2.57
N GLN A 49 6.51 -10.82 -1.88
CA GLN A 49 5.64 -12.00 -1.88
C GLN A 49 4.72 -12.06 -3.10
N GLY A 50 4.34 -10.91 -3.67
CA GLY A 50 3.43 -10.88 -4.82
C GLY A 50 4.12 -11.04 -6.17
N VAL A 51 5.22 -10.34 -6.44
CA VAL A 51 5.91 -10.43 -7.75
C VAL A 51 7.02 -11.47 -7.70
N SER A 52 7.92 -11.38 -6.70
CA SER A 52 9.09 -12.24 -6.65
C SER A 52 8.77 -13.68 -6.24
N ALA A 53 7.97 -13.90 -5.18
CA ALA A 53 7.63 -15.26 -4.75
C ALA A 53 6.69 -15.99 -5.74
N PHE A 54 5.83 -15.24 -6.44
CA PHE A 54 4.99 -15.78 -7.51
C PHE A 54 5.82 -16.19 -8.73
N ALA A 55 6.81 -15.37 -9.12
CA ALA A 55 7.77 -15.72 -10.18
C ALA A 55 8.69 -16.90 -9.79
N ALA A 56 8.98 -17.06 -8.50
CA ALA A 56 9.74 -18.19 -7.96
C ALA A 56 8.92 -19.50 -7.83
N LEU A 57 7.64 -19.51 -8.27
CA LEU A 57 6.70 -20.63 -8.14
C LEU A 57 6.51 -21.11 -6.69
N ALA A 58 6.70 -20.23 -5.70
CA ALA A 58 6.45 -20.56 -4.32
C ALA A 58 4.94 -20.62 -4.05
N TRP A 59 4.45 -21.73 -3.49
CA TRP A 59 3.03 -21.89 -3.13
C TRP A 59 2.51 -20.80 -2.17
N SER A 60 3.42 -20.20 -1.39
CA SER A 60 3.12 -19.08 -0.49
C SER A 60 2.74 -17.79 -1.23
N GLY A 61 3.19 -17.61 -2.47
CA GLY A 61 2.95 -16.40 -3.29
C GLY A 61 1.46 -16.15 -3.58
N PRO A 62 0.72 -17.09 -4.22
CA PRO A 62 -0.71 -16.89 -4.50
C PRO A 62 -1.54 -16.71 -3.24
N VAL A 63 -1.18 -17.39 -2.13
CA VAL A 63 -1.93 -17.32 -0.86
C VAL A 63 -1.75 -15.95 -0.19
N THR A 64 -0.52 -15.46 -0.09
CA THR A 64 -0.26 -14.11 0.47
C THR A 64 -0.86 -13.02 -0.41
N LEU A 65 -0.78 -13.16 -1.73
CA LEU A 65 -1.41 -12.21 -2.66
C LEU A 65 -2.94 -12.17 -2.48
N ALA A 66 -3.60 -13.33 -2.39
CA ALA A 66 -5.05 -13.40 -2.15
C ALA A 66 -5.43 -12.74 -0.82
N ALA A 67 -4.68 -12.97 0.25
CA ALA A 67 -4.91 -12.35 1.55
C ALA A 67 -4.75 -10.81 1.49
N ILE A 68 -3.72 -10.31 0.80
CA ILE A 68 -3.51 -8.87 0.58
C ILE A 68 -4.67 -8.26 -0.21
N LEU A 69 -5.15 -8.94 -1.26
CA LEU A 69 -6.28 -8.47 -2.08
C LEU A 69 -7.58 -8.39 -1.27
N VAL A 70 -7.88 -9.42 -0.47
CA VAL A 70 -9.07 -9.42 0.39
C VAL A 70 -9.00 -8.31 1.44
N GLY A 71 -7.84 -8.15 2.09
CA GLY A 71 -7.63 -7.07 3.06
C GLY A 71 -7.79 -5.68 2.44
N ALA A 72 -7.22 -5.48 1.24
CA ALA A 72 -7.37 -4.23 0.49
C ALA A 72 -8.82 -3.98 0.07
N TYR A 73 -9.53 -5.00 -0.40
CA TYR A 73 -10.95 -4.88 -0.77
C TYR A 73 -11.82 -4.47 0.43
N ILE A 74 -11.61 -5.09 1.59
CA ILE A 74 -12.33 -4.73 2.82
C ILE A 74 -11.97 -3.31 3.24
N GLY A 75 -10.68 -2.94 3.26
CA GLY A 75 -10.23 -1.61 3.64
C GLY A 75 -10.80 -0.51 2.72
N LEU A 76 -10.79 -0.74 1.41
CA LEU A 76 -11.41 0.15 0.42
C LEU A 76 -12.92 0.24 0.62
N ARG A 77 -13.60 -0.89 0.86
CA ARG A 77 -15.03 -0.90 1.10
C ARG A 77 -15.41 -0.15 2.38
N GLN A 78 -14.61 -0.28 3.44
CA GLN A 78 -14.80 0.48 4.69
C GLN A 78 -14.56 1.97 4.48
N LEU A 79 -13.52 2.34 3.71
CA LEU A 79 -13.28 3.75 3.35
C LEU A 79 -14.43 4.31 2.53
N ILE A 80 -14.93 3.59 1.52
CA ILE A 80 -15.95 4.09 0.60
C ILE A 80 -17.35 4.08 1.25
N SER A 81 -17.72 3.01 1.97
CA SER A 81 -19.03 2.92 2.64
C SER A 81 -19.12 3.75 3.92
N GLY A 82 -18.00 4.02 4.59
CA GLY A 82 -17.93 4.95 5.72
C GLY A 82 -17.74 6.41 5.31
N TYR A 83 -17.47 6.68 4.02
CA TYR A 83 -17.38 8.03 3.47
C TYR A 83 -18.78 8.54 3.13
N GLN A 84 -19.47 9.00 4.18
CA GLN A 84 -20.59 9.92 4.05
C GLN A 84 -20.07 11.32 4.42
N PRO A 85 -19.55 12.08 3.44
CA PRO A 85 -19.21 13.48 3.65
C PRO A 85 -20.52 14.29 3.70
N ASP A 86 -20.98 14.61 4.91
CA ASP A 86 -21.77 15.82 5.17
C ASP A 86 -20.83 16.86 5.81
#